data_AF-A0A5P3VN92-F1
#
_entry.id   AF-A0A5P3VN92-F1
#
_cell.length_a   1.000
_cell.length_b   1.000
_cell.length_c   1.000
_cell.angle_alpha   90.00
_cell.angle_beta   90.00
_cell.angle_gamma   90.00
#
_symmetry.space_group_name_H-M   'P 1'
#
loop_
_entity.id
_entity.type
_entity.pdbx_description
1 polymer ?
#
loop_
_entity_poly.entity_id
_entity_poly.type
_entity_poly.pdbx_seq_one_letter_code
_entity_poly.pdbx_strand_id
1 'polypeptide(L)'
;MPAIDYQTAFQLAPVGLVLSRERVIEDCNEEVCRIFGTTREALLGQSFQVLYPTVDEFERTGARIAPIMNKHGMYSDERIMKRAGGELFWCHVTGRALDRAQPLGAGIWTFEDLSQKRQVTAELTAREREIAAQLVEGKTSKQIGKLLAISPRTVDIYRARLMKKYGASTSVDLVQRLVNH
;
A
#
# COMPACT_ATOMS: atom_id res chain seq x y z
N MET A 1 -4.05 -28.50 -25.79
CA MET A 1 -3.73 -27.44 -24.81
C MET A 1 -2.85 -26.43 -25.52
N PRO A 2 -3.09 -25.12 -25.40
CA PRO A 2 -2.19 -24.12 -25.99
C PRO A 2 -0.77 -24.30 -25.43
N ALA A 3 0.23 -24.02 -26.25
CA ALA A 3 1.63 -24.12 -25.85
C ALA A 3 1.95 -23.05 -24.80
N ILE A 4 2.74 -23.42 -23.79
CA ILE A 4 3.27 -22.46 -22.81
C ILE A 4 4.31 -21.59 -23.54
N ASP A 5 4.01 -20.30 -23.70
CA ASP A 5 4.88 -19.31 -24.33
C ASP A 5 5.11 -18.08 -23.43
N TYR A 6 5.91 -17.13 -23.88
CA TYR A 6 6.22 -15.93 -23.10
C TYR A 6 4.99 -15.07 -22.80
N GLN A 7 4.02 -15.01 -23.72
CA GLN A 7 2.79 -14.24 -23.52
C GLN A 7 1.92 -14.88 -22.44
N THR A 8 1.76 -16.20 -22.50
CA THR A 8 1.06 -17.00 -21.48
C THR A 8 1.75 -16.86 -20.13
N ALA A 9 3.09 -16.92 -20.10
CA ALA A 9 3.86 -16.72 -18.87
C ALA A 9 3.66 -15.33 -18.26
N PHE A 10 3.62 -14.27 -19.08
CA PHE A 10 3.35 -12.91 -18.61
C PHE A 10 1.92 -12.78 -18.05
N GLN A 11 0.92 -13.24 -18.81
CA GLN A 11 -0.50 -13.07 -18.43
C GLN A 11 -0.88 -13.88 -17.19
N LEU A 12 -0.36 -15.10 -17.07
CA LEU A 12 -0.72 -16.04 -15.98
C LEU A 12 0.29 -16.04 -14.82
N ALA A 13 1.28 -15.15 -14.81
CA ALA A 13 2.23 -15.07 -13.71
C ALA A 13 1.48 -14.81 -12.38
N PRO A 14 1.82 -15.53 -11.28
CA PRO A 14 1.18 -15.36 -9.97
C PRO A 14 1.67 -14.09 -9.23
N VAL A 15 2.31 -13.18 -9.94
CA VAL A 15 2.79 -11.88 -9.45
C VAL A 15 2.38 -10.80 -10.45
N GLY A 16 2.12 -9.59 -9.96
CA GLY A 16 1.71 -8.50 -10.82
C GLY A 16 2.88 -8.06 -11.67
N LEU A 17 2.82 -8.21 -12.99
CA LEU A 17 3.87 -7.77 -13.92
C LEU A 17 3.45 -6.51 -14.68
N VAL A 18 4.36 -5.53 -14.75
CA VAL A 18 4.21 -4.34 -15.59
C VAL A 18 5.42 -4.14 -16.49
N LEU A 19 5.17 -3.89 -17.77
CA LEU A 19 6.14 -3.29 -18.68
C LEU A 19 5.94 -1.77 -18.65
N SER A 20 7.02 -1.03 -18.44
CA SER A 20 6.95 0.43 -18.32
C SER A 20 8.06 1.12 -19.09
N ARG A 21 7.85 2.39 -19.42
CA ARG A 21 8.87 3.31 -19.93
C ARG A 21 8.66 4.67 -19.29
N GLU A 22 9.73 5.26 -18.76
CA GLU A 22 9.67 6.58 -18.09
C GLU A 22 8.60 6.63 -16.98
N ARG A 23 8.45 5.50 -16.26
CA ARG A 23 7.42 5.28 -15.25
C ARG A 23 5.96 5.35 -15.77
N VAL A 24 5.75 5.24 -17.07
CA VAL A 24 4.43 5.07 -17.70
C VAL A 24 4.19 3.59 -18.00
N ILE A 25 3.00 3.09 -17.70
CA ILE A 25 2.58 1.70 -17.90
C ILE A 25 2.31 1.48 -19.39
N GLU A 26 3.15 0.68 -20.06
CA GLU A 26 2.95 0.29 -21.46
C GLU A 26 2.13 -1.01 -21.56
N ASP A 27 2.28 -1.93 -20.60
CA ASP A 27 1.56 -3.20 -20.53
C ASP A 27 1.50 -3.71 -19.08
N CYS A 28 0.47 -4.47 -18.71
CA CYS A 28 0.35 -5.13 -17.40
C CYS A 28 -0.46 -6.43 -17.48
N ASN A 29 -0.12 -7.44 -16.68
CA ASN A 29 -0.90 -8.68 -16.63
C ASN A 29 -2.18 -8.55 -15.77
N GLU A 30 -3.03 -9.58 -15.83
CA GLU A 30 -4.28 -9.66 -15.06
C GLU A 30 -4.05 -9.55 -13.55
N GLU A 31 -2.92 -10.06 -13.08
CA GLU A 31 -2.56 -10.08 -11.67
C GLU A 31 -2.34 -8.65 -11.11
N VAL A 32 -1.70 -7.74 -11.85
CA VAL A 32 -1.61 -6.31 -11.47
C VAL A 32 -3.00 -5.71 -11.34
N CYS A 33 -3.89 -6.00 -12.29
CA CYS A 33 -5.25 -5.48 -12.29
C CYS A 33 -6.01 -5.93 -11.04
N ARG A 34 -5.86 -7.21 -10.67
CA ARG A 34 -6.44 -7.77 -9.45
C ARG A 34 -5.85 -7.14 -8.18
N ILE A 35 -4.53 -7.00 -8.09
CA ILE A 35 -3.87 -6.37 -6.94
C ILE A 35 -4.34 -4.92 -6.80
N PHE A 36 -4.35 -4.12 -7.86
CA PHE A 36 -4.71 -2.71 -7.74
C PHE A 36 -6.23 -2.44 -7.80
N GLY A 37 -7.05 -3.48 -7.99
CA GLY A 37 -8.51 -3.36 -8.04
C GLY A 37 -8.99 -2.49 -9.19
N THR A 38 -8.36 -2.63 -10.35
CA THR A 38 -8.56 -1.78 -11.55
C THR A 38 -8.61 -2.65 -12.81
N THR A 39 -8.93 -2.06 -13.96
CA THR A 39 -8.83 -2.74 -15.25
C THR A 39 -7.53 -2.40 -15.96
N ARG A 40 -7.16 -3.24 -16.92
CA ARG A 40 -6.01 -3.03 -17.79
C ARG A 40 -6.15 -1.73 -18.57
N GLU A 41 -7.34 -1.48 -19.15
CA GLU A 41 -7.63 -0.29 -19.96
C GLU A 41 -7.46 1.00 -19.16
N ALA A 42 -7.74 0.96 -17.85
CA ALA A 42 -7.55 2.10 -16.97
C ALA A 42 -6.07 2.33 -16.59
N LEU A 43 -5.21 1.30 -16.70
CA LEU A 43 -3.79 1.40 -16.38
C LEU A 43 -2.92 1.76 -17.57
N LEU A 44 -3.24 1.29 -18.78
CA LEU A 44 -2.42 1.55 -19.96
C LEU A 44 -2.26 3.05 -20.21
N GLY A 45 -1.02 3.48 -20.43
CA GLY A 45 -0.66 4.88 -20.64
C GLY A 45 -0.67 5.75 -19.37
N GLN A 46 -1.05 5.21 -18.21
CA GLN A 46 -0.97 5.94 -16.96
C GLN A 46 0.45 5.94 -16.38
N SER A 47 0.80 7.03 -15.72
CA SER A 47 1.99 7.07 -14.86
C SER A 47 1.80 6.15 -13.65
N PHE A 48 2.87 5.51 -13.19
CA PHE A 48 2.90 4.77 -11.93
C PHE A 48 2.38 5.58 -10.74
N GLN A 49 2.43 6.91 -10.79
CA GLN A 49 1.87 7.81 -9.77
C GLN A 49 0.45 7.42 -9.32
N VAL A 50 -0.40 6.90 -10.22
CA VAL A 50 -1.79 6.50 -9.86
C VAL A 50 -1.84 5.38 -8.82
N LEU A 51 -0.78 4.56 -8.75
CA LEU A 51 -0.62 3.44 -7.82
C LEU A 51 -0.08 3.88 -6.44
N TYR A 52 0.33 5.14 -6.28
CA TYR A 52 0.89 5.66 -5.04
C TYR A 52 -0.19 6.36 -4.20
N PRO A 53 -0.03 6.41 -2.86
CA PRO A 53 -0.97 7.14 -2.01
C PRO A 53 -0.97 8.63 -2.30
N THR A 54 0.22 9.22 -2.51
CA THR A 54 0.41 10.65 -2.80
C THR A 54 1.47 10.89 -3.90
N VAL A 55 1.44 12.08 -4.49
CA VAL A 55 2.46 12.55 -5.46
C VAL A 55 3.83 12.65 -4.78
N ASP A 56 3.87 13.14 -3.55
CA ASP A 56 5.12 13.27 -2.78
C ASP A 56 5.82 11.92 -2.57
N GLU A 57 5.07 10.87 -2.26
CA GLU A 57 5.63 9.53 -2.10
C GLU A 57 6.16 8.97 -3.41
N PHE A 58 5.46 9.21 -4.52
CA PHE A 58 5.91 8.83 -5.86
C PHE A 58 7.25 9.49 -6.21
N GLU A 59 7.39 10.79 -5.97
CA GLU A 59 8.62 11.54 -6.25
C GLU A 59 9.79 11.11 -5.34
N ARG A 60 9.56 11.02 -4.02
CA ARG A 60 10.59 10.56 -3.07
C ARG A 60 11.06 9.15 -3.38
N THR A 61 10.13 8.26 -3.75
CA THR A 61 10.44 6.89 -4.11
C THR A 61 11.23 6.82 -5.41
N GLY A 62 10.86 7.61 -6.43
CA GLY A 62 11.61 7.71 -7.68
C GLY A 62 13.05 8.15 -7.46
N ALA A 63 13.25 9.18 -6.64
CA ALA A 63 14.59 9.66 -6.27
C ALA A 63 15.43 8.60 -5.55
N ARG A 64 14.81 7.73 -4.76
CA ARG A 64 15.48 6.61 -4.08
C ARG A 64 15.82 5.44 -5.01
N ILE A 65 14.93 5.12 -5.95
CA ILE A 65 15.11 4.00 -6.91
C ILE A 65 16.30 4.26 -7.83
N ALA A 66 16.41 5.47 -8.39
CA ALA A 66 17.37 5.82 -9.42
C ALA A 66 18.83 5.40 -9.09
N PRO A 67 19.42 5.76 -7.94
CA PRO A 67 20.79 5.37 -7.62
C PRO A 67 20.97 3.86 -7.41
N ILE A 68 20.00 3.18 -6.80
CA ILE A 68 20.06 1.73 -6.54
C ILE A 68 20.00 0.95 -7.87
N MET A 69 19.05 1.32 -8.72
CA MET A 69 18.87 0.72 -10.03
C MET A 69 20.09 0.96 -10.93
N ASN A 70 20.67 2.17 -10.92
CA ASN A 70 21.85 2.47 -11.73
C ASN A 70 23.05 1.59 -11.33
N LYS A 71 23.23 1.36 -10.02
CA LYS A 71 24.34 0.54 -9.50
C LYS A 71 24.17 -0.96 -9.79
N HIS A 72 22.95 -1.50 -9.67
CA HIS A 72 22.72 -2.95 -9.69
C HIS A 72 21.94 -3.46 -10.91
N GLY A 73 21.30 -2.57 -11.68
CA GLY A 73 20.32 -2.90 -12.71
C GLY A 73 19.04 -3.54 -12.18
N MET A 74 18.86 -3.58 -10.85
CA MET A 74 17.72 -4.19 -10.18
C MET A 74 17.40 -3.43 -8.90
N TYR A 75 16.12 -3.40 -8.55
CA TYR A 75 15.56 -2.75 -7.38
C TYR A 75 14.62 -3.70 -6.64
N SER A 76 14.55 -3.59 -5.33
CA SER A 76 13.59 -4.32 -4.47
C SER A 76 13.35 -3.53 -3.19
N ASP A 77 12.08 -3.32 -2.83
CA ASP A 77 11.68 -2.84 -1.50
C ASP A 77 10.27 -3.31 -1.12
N GLU A 78 9.87 -3.00 0.11
CA GLU A 78 8.48 -3.08 0.54
C GLU A 78 7.99 -1.67 0.85
N ARG A 79 6.81 -1.30 0.33
CA ARG A 79 6.24 0.03 0.49
C ARG A 79 4.71 0.00 0.52
N ILE A 80 4.12 1.08 0.99
CA ILE A 80 2.67 1.27 0.95
C ILE A 80 2.29 1.77 -0.45
N MET A 81 1.31 1.11 -1.05
CA MET A 81 0.73 1.43 -2.35
C MET A 81 -0.79 1.64 -2.19
N LYS A 82 -1.43 2.19 -3.22
CA LYS A 82 -2.86 2.54 -3.20
C LYS A 82 -3.61 1.81 -4.31
N ARG A 83 -4.70 1.11 -3.97
CA ARG A 83 -5.65 0.53 -4.93
C ARG A 83 -6.51 1.63 -5.56
N ALA A 84 -7.16 1.35 -6.70
CA ALA A 84 -8.02 2.33 -7.38
C ALA A 84 -9.18 2.85 -6.50
N GLY A 85 -9.71 2.00 -5.60
CA GLY A 85 -10.71 2.39 -4.59
C GLY A 85 -10.17 3.25 -3.44
N GLY A 86 -8.88 3.55 -3.40
CA GLY A 86 -8.21 4.36 -2.37
C GLY A 86 -7.71 3.57 -1.16
N GLU A 87 -7.90 2.26 -1.11
CA GLU A 87 -7.34 1.40 -0.06
C GLU A 87 -5.82 1.39 -0.11
N LEU A 88 -5.17 1.55 1.06
CA LEU A 88 -3.72 1.47 1.19
C LEU A 88 -3.31 0.05 1.60
N PHE A 89 -2.26 -0.47 0.99
CA PHE A 89 -1.77 -1.83 1.26
C PHE A 89 -0.24 -1.91 1.19
N TRP A 90 0.34 -2.84 1.94
CA TRP A 90 1.77 -3.16 1.81
C TRP A 90 2.00 -3.96 0.54
N CYS A 91 2.99 -3.55 -0.24
CA CYS A 91 3.36 -4.19 -1.49
C CYS A 91 4.88 -4.41 -1.53
N HIS A 92 5.30 -5.62 -1.89
CA HIS A 92 6.67 -5.86 -2.31
C HIS A 92 6.79 -5.44 -3.77
N VAL A 93 7.74 -4.56 -4.06
CA VAL A 93 7.96 -4.05 -5.42
C VAL A 93 9.39 -4.32 -5.83
N THR A 94 9.55 -5.04 -6.93
CA THR A 94 10.85 -5.21 -7.58
C THR A 94 10.83 -4.63 -8.98
N GLY A 95 11.98 -4.20 -9.45
CA GLY A 95 12.12 -3.61 -10.77
C GLY A 95 13.45 -3.98 -11.41
N ARG A 96 13.47 -4.10 -12.72
CA ARG A 96 14.67 -4.23 -13.53
C ARG A 96 14.59 -3.28 -14.71
N ALA A 97 15.57 -2.40 -14.82
CA ALA A 97 15.74 -1.55 -16.00
C ALA A 97 16.33 -2.38 -17.16
N LEU A 98 15.88 -2.10 -18.39
CA LEU A 98 16.47 -2.66 -19.60
C LEU A 98 17.81 -2.00 -19.91
N ASP A 99 17.94 -0.71 -19.63
CA ASP A 99 19.17 0.06 -19.74
C ASP A 99 19.54 0.65 -18.37
N ARG A 100 20.74 0.32 -17.87
CA ARG A 100 21.21 0.80 -16.57
C ARG A 100 21.49 2.30 -16.57
N ALA A 101 21.84 2.89 -17.71
CA ALA A 101 22.01 4.34 -17.85
C ALA A 101 20.67 5.09 -17.75
N GLN A 102 19.54 4.37 -17.89
CA GLN A 102 18.19 4.89 -17.80
C GLN A 102 17.40 4.13 -16.72
N PRO A 103 17.73 4.33 -15.42
CA PRO A 103 17.19 3.51 -14.33
C PRO A 103 15.67 3.57 -14.17
N LEU A 104 15.02 4.63 -14.67
CA LEU A 104 13.56 4.79 -14.68
C LEU A 104 12.97 4.78 -16.10
N GLY A 105 13.79 4.41 -17.11
CA GLY A 105 13.39 4.29 -18.52
C GLY A 105 12.58 3.01 -18.76
N ALA A 106 12.90 2.28 -19.83
CA ALA A 106 12.23 1.01 -20.10
C ALA A 106 12.59 -0.03 -19.04
N GLY A 107 11.58 -0.72 -18.48
CA GLY A 107 11.78 -1.65 -17.37
C GLY A 107 10.62 -2.60 -17.14
N ILE A 108 10.92 -3.70 -16.46
CA ILE A 108 9.95 -4.68 -15.98
C ILE A 108 9.83 -4.49 -14.47
N TRP A 109 8.59 -4.39 -13.99
CA TRP A 109 8.27 -4.25 -12.57
C TRP A 109 7.38 -5.39 -12.11
N THR A 110 7.61 -5.82 -10.87
CA THR A 110 6.75 -6.81 -10.21
C THR A 110 6.14 -6.23 -8.94
N PHE A 111 4.91 -6.64 -8.66
CA PHE A 111 4.12 -6.23 -7.52
C PHE A 111 3.54 -7.45 -6.83
N GLU A 112 3.82 -7.61 -5.54
CA GLU A 112 3.23 -8.65 -4.70
C GLU A 112 2.47 -8.00 -3.55
N ASP A 113 1.21 -8.40 -3.35
CA ASP A 113 0.37 -7.89 -2.27
C ASP A 113 0.74 -8.57 -0.94
N LEU A 114 1.18 -7.77 0.04
CA LEU A 114 1.56 -8.24 1.36
C LEU A 114 0.46 -8.03 2.41
N SER A 115 -0.72 -7.51 2.03
CA SER A 115 -1.81 -7.16 2.96
C SER A 115 -2.29 -8.32 3.84
N GLN A 116 -2.22 -9.57 3.36
CA GLN A 116 -2.54 -10.76 4.16
C GLN A 116 -1.55 -11.02 5.29
N LYS A 117 -0.27 -10.64 5.11
CA LYS A 117 0.81 -10.85 6.10
C LYS A 117 1.10 -9.59 6.92
N ARG A 118 0.80 -8.41 6.36
CA ARG A 118 1.09 -7.10 6.94
C ARG A 118 -0.09 -6.18 6.67
N GLN A 119 -0.94 -5.95 7.68
CA GLN A 119 -1.96 -4.91 7.57
C GLN A 119 -1.28 -3.54 7.56
N VAL A 120 -1.76 -2.63 6.71
CA VAL A 120 -1.37 -1.22 6.80
C VAL A 120 -2.05 -0.65 8.04
N THR A 121 -1.35 -0.73 9.18
CA THR A 121 -1.72 0.04 10.35
C THR A 121 -1.48 1.50 10.00
N ALA A 122 -2.55 2.20 9.64
CA ALA A 122 -2.47 3.63 9.37
C ALA A 122 -1.88 4.31 10.60
N GLU A 123 -0.74 5.01 10.44
CA GLU A 123 -0.14 5.77 11.53
C GLU A 123 -1.22 6.56 12.26
N LEU A 124 -1.24 6.43 13.58
CA LEU A 124 -2.18 7.15 14.41
C LEU A 124 -1.83 8.63 14.37
N THR A 125 -2.81 9.47 14.04
CA THR A 125 -2.72 10.90 14.35
C THR A 125 -2.49 11.07 15.85
N ALA A 126 -1.93 12.20 16.28
CA ALA A 126 -1.68 12.47 17.71
C ALA A 126 -2.93 12.23 18.56
N ARG A 127 -4.10 12.66 18.06
CA ARG A 127 -5.37 12.47 18.76
C ARG A 127 -5.83 11.01 18.81
N GLU A 128 -5.67 10.27 17.72
CA GLU A 128 -5.98 8.84 17.73
C GLU A 128 -5.04 8.06 18.65
N ARG A 129 -3.77 8.47 18.76
CA ARG A 129 -2.78 7.87 19.66
C ARG A 129 -3.13 8.10 21.12
N GLU A 130 -3.53 9.33 21.47
CA GLU A 130 -4.04 9.65 22.80
C GLU A 130 -5.26 8.79 23.15
N ILE A 131 -6.24 8.70 22.24
CA ILE A 131 -7.43 7.87 22.45
C ILE A 131 -7.05 6.39 22.59
N ALA A 132 -6.20 5.87 21.70
CA ALA A 132 -5.74 4.48 21.72
C ALA A 132 -5.05 4.12 23.03
N ALA A 133 -4.16 4.98 23.54
CA ALA A 133 -3.49 4.77 24.81
C ALA A 133 -4.51 4.62 25.97
N GLN A 134 -5.52 5.49 26.01
CA GLN A 134 -6.53 5.42 27.06
C GLN A 134 -7.46 4.21 26.95
N LEU A 135 -7.69 3.71 25.72
CA LEU A 135 -8.44 2.47 25.50
C LEU A 135 -7.66 1.24 25.97
N VAL A 136 -6.34 1.20 25.74
CA VAL A 136 -5.46 0.14 26.24
C VAL A 136 -5.44 0.11 27.76
N GLU A 137 -5.51 1.28 28.40
CA GLU A 137 -5.67 1.39 29.86
C GLU A 137 -7.08 1.01 30.37
N GLY A 138 -7.99 0.58 29.49
CA GLY A 138 -9.34 0.13 29.86
C GLY A 138 -10.33 1.25 30.19
N LYS A 139 -10.02 2.51 29.85
CA LYS A 139 -10.93 3.63 30.13
C LYS A 139 -12.14 3.63 29.19
N THR A 140 -13.31 3.94 29.75
CA THR A 140 -14.57 4.11 28.99
C THR A 140 -14.60 5.43 28.23
N SER A 141 -15.42 5.55 27.17
CA SER A 141 -15.59 6.81 26.43
C SER A 141 -15.94 8.01 27.32
N LYS A 142 -16.67 7.79 28.41
CA LYS A 142 -17.00 8.83 29.40
C LYS A 142 -15.76 9.30 30.17
N GLN A 143 -14.91 8.38 30.62
CA GLN A 143 -13.68 8.69 31.32
C GLN A 143 -12.65 9.37 30.40
N ILE A 144 -12.50 8.86 29.18
CA ILE A 144 -11.60 9.43 28.16
C ILE A 144 -12.06 10.85 27.79
N GLY A 145 -13.38 11.05 27.59
CA GLY A 145 -13.93 12.36 27.29
C GLY A 145 -13.61 13.39 28.36
N LYS A 146 -13.78 13.01 29.64
CA LYS A 146 -13.40 13.85 30.78
C LYS A 146 -11.90 14.15 30.80
N LEU A 147 -11.05 13.14 30.59
CA LEU A 147 -9.59 13.28 30.66
C LEU A 147 -9.04 14.20 29.56
N LEU A 148 -9.57 14.06 28.33
CA LEU A 148 -9.07 14.77 27.16
C LEU A 148 -9.89 16.02 26.80
N ALA A 149 -10.76 16.47 27.71
CA ALA A 149 -11.65 17.61 27.57
C ALA A 149 -12.49 17.60 26.26
N ILE A 150 -13.04 16.44 25.90
CA ILE A 150 -13.93 16.26 24.73
C ILE A 150 -15.20 15.49 25.11
N SER A 151 -16.23 15.56 24.26
CA SER A 151 -17.45 14.81 24.51
C SER A 151 -17.23 13.29 24.35
N PRO A 152 -17.94 12.44 25.11
CA PRO A 152 -17.89 10.98 24.92
C PRO A 152 -18.22 10.55 23.50
N ARG A 153 -19.15 11.26 22.84
CA ARG A 153 -19.48 11.07 21.42
C ARG A 153 -18.29 11.29 20.50
N THR A 154 -17.43 12.25 20.82
CA THR A 154 -16.19 12.50 20.06
C THR A 154 -15.21 11.34 20.21
N VAL A 155 -15.09 10.78 21.42
CA VAL A 155 -14.27 9.57 21.66
C VAL A 155 -14.79 8.39 20.82
N ASP A 156 -16.10 8.20 20.74
CA ASP A 156 -16.69 7.12 19.95
C ASP A 156 -16.42 7.27 18.44
N ILE A 157 -16.38 8.50 17.92
CA ILE A 157 -15.95 8.76 16.54
C ILE A 157 -14.50 8.31 16.33
N TYR A 158 -13.60 8.65 17.25
CA TYR A 158 -12.21 8.20 17.18
C TYR A 158 -12.08 6.68 17.33
N ARG A 159 -12.87 6.04 18.21
CA ARG A 159 -12.93 4.59 18.33
C ARG A 159 -13.37 3.92 17.03
N ALA A 160 -14.39 4.44 16.35
CA ALA A 160 -14.82 3.91 15.06
C ALA A 160 -13.73 4.03 13.99
N ARG A 161 -12.98 5.14 13.98
CA ARG A 161 -11.82 5.32 13.08
C ARG A 161 -10.71 4.34 13.39
N LEU A 162 -10.37 4.17 14.67
CA LEU A 162 -9.40 3.18 15.14
C LEU A 162 -9.83 1.75 14.77
N MET A 163 -11.09 1.38 14.98
CA MET A 163 -11.64 0.09 14.57
C MET A 163 -11.48 -0.14 13.07
N LYS A 164 -11.78 0.88 12.24
CA LYS A 164 -11.56 0.80 10.79
C LYS A 164 -10.07 0.65 10.43
N LYS A 165 -9.18 1.40 11.10
CA LYS A 165 -7.72 1.38 10.86
C LYS A 165 -7.08 0.04 11.23
N TYR A 166 -7.53 -0.59 12.31
CA TYR A 166 -7.00 -1.86 12.80
C TYR A 166 -7.83 -3.07 12.34
N GLY A 167 -8.85 -2.86 11.50
CA GLY A 167 -9.75 -3.93 11.05
C GLY A 167 -10.47 -4.65 12.19
N ALA A 168 -10.75 -3.95 13.29
CA ALA A 168 -11.37 -4.53 14.47
C ALA A 168 -12.91 -4.52 14.38
N SER A 169 -13.51 -5.65 14.69
CA SER A 169 -14.97 -5.87 14.64
C SER A 169 -15.68 -5.42 15.92
N THR A 170 -14.96 -5.42 17.05
CA THR A 170 -15.46 -4.99 18.36
C THR A 170 -14.44 -4.10 19.07
N SER A 171 -14.87 -3.49 20.17
CA SER A 171 -13.95 -2.68 20.98
C SER A 171 -12.92 -3.53 21.74
N VAL A 172 -13.27 -4.77 22.09
CA VAL A 172 -12.34 -5.71 22.72
C VAL A 172 -11.28 -6.15 21.70
N ASP A 173 -11.71 -6.48 20.48
CA ASP A 173 -10.83 -6.80 19.35
C ASP A 173 -9.89 -5.61 19.03
N LEU A 174 -10.40 -4.37 19.05
CA LEU A 174 -9.56 -3.18 18.88
C LEU A 174 -8.46 -3.09 19.94
N VAL A 175 -8.79 -3.29 21.22
CA VAL A 175 -7.81 -3.22 22.30
C VAL A 175 -6.76 -4.33 22.16
N GLN A 176 -7.17 -5.56 21.82
CA GLN A 176 -6.23 -6.66 21.58
C GLN A 176 -5.24 -6.34 20.45
N ARG A 177 -5.71 -5.77 19.35
CA ARG A 177 -4.86 -5.37 18.23
C ARG A 177 -3.93 -4.21 18.59
N LEU A 178 -4.38 -3.27 19.41
CA LEU A 178 -3.53 -2.16 19.88
C LEU A 178 -2.39 -2.63 20.82
N VAL A 179 -2.57 -3.73 21.54
CA VAL A 179 -1.56 -4.30 22.46
C VAL A 179 -0.57 -5.23 21.75
N ASN A 180 -1.01 -5.91 20.69
CA ASN A 180 -0.20 -6.87 19.94
C ASN A 180 0.64 -6.23 18.81
N HIS A 181 0.70 -4.90 18.74
CA HIS A 181 1.48 -4.09 17.80
C HIS A 181 2.52 -3.26 18.55
#